data_AF-A0A2A5T250-F1
#
_entry.id   AF-A0A2A5T250-F1
#
_cell.length_a   1.000
_cell.length_b   1.000
_cell.length_c   1.000
_cell.angle_alpha   90.00
_cell.angle_beta   90.00
_cell.angle_gamma   90.00
#
_symmetry.space_group_name_H-M   'P 1'
#
loop_
_entity.id
_entity.type
_entity.pdbx_description
1 polymer ?
#
loop_
_entity_poly.entity_id
_entity_poly.type
_entity_poly.pdbx_seq_one_letter_code
_entity_poly.pdbx_strand_id
1 'polypeptide(L)' 'MSTTSARLSFLHGEKYPISSGIKQRNKLSSLSVSEVMTIMIAFHQSGYRDFKTYYIHFICR' A
#
# COMPACT_ATOMS: atom_id res chain seq x y z
N MET A 1 34.88 -19.92 18.38
CA MET A 1 35.24 -19.45 17.03
C MET A 1 34.01 -19.57 16.16
N SER A 2 33.33 -18.45 15.95
CA SER A 2 32.11 -18.37 15.17
C SER A 2 32.46 -17.89 13.77
N THR A 3 32.30 -18.74 12.75
CA THR A 3 32.27 -18.27 11.37
C THR A 3 31.24 -19.07 10.58
N THR A 4 30.50 -18.34 9.75
CA THR A 4 29.73 -18.83 8.60
C THR A 4 28.30 -19.30 8.87
N SER A 5 27.35 -18.37 8.80
CA SER A 5 26.16 -18.52 7.92
C SER A 5 25.38 -17.20 7.85
N ALA A 6 25.94 -16.21 7.14
CA ALA A 6 25.26 -14.95 6.84
C ALA A 6 24.47 -15.03 5.52
N ARG A 7 23.85 -16.19 5.18
CA ARG A 7 23.28 -16.40 3.83
C ARG A 7 21.92 -17.11 3.73
N LEU A 8 21.11 -17.15 4.79
CA LEU A 8 19.75 -17.74 4.69
C LEU A 8 18.69 -16.86 5.37
N SER A 9 18.62 -15.58 4.98
CA SER A 9 17.48 -14.71 5.32
C SER A 9 16.45 -14.56 4.19
N PHE A 10 16.67 -15.24 3.04
CA PHE A 10 15.64 -15.37 2.01
C PHE A 10 14.82 -16.63 2.34
N LEU A 11 13.50 -16.49 2.41
CA LEU A 11 12.49 -17.52 2.69
C LEU A 11 12.02 -17.66 4.15
N HIS A 12 11.44 -16.60 4.71
CA HIS A 12 10.40 -16.79 5.73
C HIS A 12 9.27 -15.80 5.50
N GLY A 13 8.13 -16.33 5.03
CA GLY A 13 6.91 -15.59 4.76
C GLY A 13 6.50 -14.75 5.97
N GLU A 14 6.14 -13.50 5.69
CA GLU A 14 5.82 -12.54 6.72
C GLU A 14 4.65 -13.02 7.59
N LYS A 15 4.87 -12.91 8.90
CA LYS A 15 3.92 -13.26 9.95
C LYS A 15 2.69 -12.38 9.80
N TYR A 16 1.57 -13.02 9.52
CA TYR A 16 0.24 -12.43 9.51
C TYR A 16 -0.15 -11.98 10.94
N PRO A 17 -0.35 -10.68 11.23
CA PRO A 17 -0.95 -10.26 12.49
C PRO A 17 -2.47 -10.47 12.41
N ILE A 18 -2.95 -11.69 12.64
CA ILE A 18 -4.39 -12.04 12.68
C ILE A 18 -4.96 -11.90 14.11
N SER A 19 -4.27 -11.24 15.06
CA SER A 19 -4.77 -11.17 16.45
C SER A 19 -5.77 -10.04 16.70
N SER A 20 -5.84 -9.01 15.84
CA SER A 20 -6.69 -7.83 16.06
C SER A 20 -7.90 -7.73 15.12
N GLY A 21 -8.02 -8.61 14.11
CA GLY A 21 -9.04 -8.49 13.06
C GLY A 21 -8.85 -7.26 12.14
N ILE A 22 -7.82 -6.44 12.37
CA ILE A 22 -7.55 -5.25 11.57
C ILE A 22 -6.79 -5.67 10.31
N LYS A 23 -7.45 -5.59 9.16
CA LYS A 23 -6.84 -5.85 7.86
C LYS A 23 -5.89 -4.70 7.51
N GLN A 24 -4.59 -4.90 7.71
CA GLN A 24 -3.56 -3.94 7.36
C GLN A 24 -3.12 -4.11 5.89
N ARG A 25 -2.77 -3.02 5.22
CA ARG A 25 -2.28 -3.05 3.84
C ARG A 25 -0.80 -3.43 3.84
N ASN A 26 -0.45 -4.60 3.29
CA ASN A 26 0.93 -5.09 3.27
C ASN A 26 1.88 -4.28 2.36
N LYS A 27 1.36 -3.42 1.47
CA LYS A 27 2.18 -2.58 0.58
C LYS A 27 2.21 -1.14 1.08
N LEU A 28 3.40 -0.57 1.27
CA LEU A 28 3.55 0.88 1.49
C LEU A 28 3.08 1.66 0.25
N SER A 29 2.39 2.79 0.46
CA SER A 29 2.07 3.70 -0.64
C SER A 29 3.33 4.46 -1.00
N SER A 30 3.74 4.42 -2.27
CA SER A 30 4.88 5.18 -2.77
C SER A 30 4.55 6.64 -3.09
N LEU A 31 3.31 7.06 -2.83
CA LEU A 31 2.84 8.42 -3.12
C LEU A 31 3.30 9.38 -2.02
N SER A 32 3.87 10.50 -2.44
CA SER A 32 4.11 11.67 -1.61
C SER A 32 2.80 12.32 -1.16
N VAL A 33 2.87 13.14 -0.11
CA VAL A 33 1.71 13.86 0.42
C VAL A 33 1.09 14.78 -0.64
N SER A 34 1.92 15.43 -1.46
CA SER A 34 1.44 16.29 -2.57
C SER A 34 0.67 15.50 -3.62
N GLU A 35 1.12 14.29 -3.99
CA GLU A 35 0.40 13.45 -4.94
C GLU A 35 -0.95 12.99 -4.38
N VAL A 36 -1.02 12.64 -3.10
CA VAL A 36 -2.28 12.29 -2.44
C VAL A 36 -3.25 13.48 -2.48
N MET A 37 -2.78 14.68 -2.18
CA MET A 37 -3.61 15.90 -2.23
C MET A 37 -4.12 16.18 -3.65
N THR A 38 -3.26 16.07 -4.66
CA THR A 38 -3.66 16.23 -6.06
C THR A 38 -4.74 15.23 -6.45
N ILE A 39 -4.59 13.95 -6.09
CA ILE A 39 -5.59 12.91 -6.36
C ILE A 39 -6.92 13.23 -5.67
N MET A 40 -6.89 13.71 -4.42
CA MET A 40 -8.11 14.10 -3.69
C MET A 40 -8.81 15.30 -4.34
N ILE A 41 -8.06 16.36 -4.71
CA ILE A 41 -8.65 17.55 -5.36
C ILE A 41 -9.29 17.16 -6.69
N ALA A 42 -8.57 16.41 -7.52
CA ALA A 42 -9.08 15.95 -8.81
C ALA A 42 -10.31 15.04 -8.64
N PHE A 43 -10.33 14.17 -7.63
CA PHE A 43 -11.51 13.37 -7.30
C PHE A 43 -12.71 14.25 -6.98
N HIS A 44 -12.57 15.25 -6.10
CA HIS A 44 -13.67 16.14 -5.73
C HIS A 44 -14.21 16.93 -6.93
N GLN A 45 -13.34 17.37 -7.83
CA GLN A 45 -13.73 18.09 -9.04
C GLN A 45 -14.41 17.19 -10.09
N SER A 46 -14.05 15.90 -10.11
CA SER A 46 -14.58 14.94 -11.09
C SER A 46 -16.04 14.55 -10.86
N GLY A 47 -16.61 14.85 -9.69
CA GLY A 47 -18.02 14.56 -9.39
C GLY A 47 -18.36 13.07 -9.24
N TYR A 48 -17.36 12.19 -9.10
CA TYR A 48 -17.61 10.77 -8.87
C TYR A 48 -18.22 10.53 -7.49
N ARG A 49 -19.19 9.62 -7.45
CA ARG A 49 -19.85 9.23 -6.20
C ARG A 49 -18.93 8.48 -5.24
N ASP A 50 -18.06 7.63 -5.78
CA ASP A 50 -17.22 6.72 -5.00
C ASP A 50 -15.75 6.85 -5.42
N PHE A 51 -14.86 7.09 -4.44
CA PHE A 51 -13.42 7.25 -4.67
C PHE A 51 -12.80 6.00 -5.34
N LYS A 52 -13.28 4.81 -4.98
CA LYS A 52 -12.80 3.54 -5.55
C LYS A 52 -13.02 3.49 -7.06
N THR A 53 -14.19 3.93 -7.53
CA THR A 53 -14.53 3.95 -8.96
C THR A 53 -13.65 4.95 -9.70
N TYR A 54 -13.50 6.16 -9.16
CA TYR A 54 -12.59 7.17 -9.70
C TYR A 54 -11.14 6.64 -9.81
N TYR A 55 -10.63 6.06 -8.72
CA TYR A 55 -9.26 5.57 -8.66
C TYR A 55 -8.99 4.46 -9.69
N ILE A 56 -9.92 3.51 -9.85
CA ILE A 56 -9.79 2.42 -10.83
C ILE A 56 -9.83 2.95 -12.27
N HIS A 57 -10.77 3.85 -12.59
CA HIS A 57 -10.99 4.30 -13.96
C HIS A 57 -10.00 5.38 -14.44
N PHE A 58 -9.47 6.20 -13.54
CA PHE A 58 -8.66 7.38 -13.89
C PHE A 58 -7.20 7.31 -13.41
N ILE A 59 -6.94 6.68 -12.26
CA ILE A 59 -5.57 6.63 -11.67
C ILE A 59 -4.84 5.31 -11.96
N CYS A 60 -5.54 4.18 -11.93
CA CYS A 60 -4.95 2.84 -12.17
C CYS A 60 -4.90 2.41 -13.64
N ARG A 61 -5.17 3.31 -14.58
CA ARG A 61 -5.01 3.03 -16.00
C ARG A 61 -3.52 2.98 -16.37
#